data_AF-A0A2N2FVE0-F1
#
_entry.id   AF-A0A2N2FVE0-F1
#
_cell.length_a   1.000
_cell.length_b   1.000
_cell.length_c   1.000
_cell.angle_alpha   90.00
_cell.angle_beta   90.00
_cell.angle_gamma   90.00
#
_symmetry.space_group_name_H-M   'P 1'
#
loop_
_entity.id
_entity.type
_entity.pdbx_description
1 polymer ?
#
loop_
_entity_poly.entity_id
_entity_poly.type
_entity_poly.pdbx_seq_one_letter_code
_entity_poly.pdbx_strand_id
1 'polypeptide(L)'
;MEIGTQSVCDHLRRQDADLLTDKPIYTKSFTGPLGVVQISDLAKKYDYKFIDDQSTFSTSKVEDIKRYKQSISGVAAIADEDHDINVWVFQGNPNRYDILNALSDEEIGNSIHWLVCQNKNRIHKGHMVLLWMSGKEAGIYALCRIECEPSLISENRPEKKYWLEDVENEIENRVRLSVIRRFVNKPILKKDLLKIPELSKLSILRQFQGTNFPVRDSEWELIAQLM
;
A
#
# COMPACT_ATOMS: atom_id res chain seq x y z
N MET A 1 32.08 48.07 48.09
CA MET A 1 32.05 47.87 46.63
C MET A 1 30.57 47.68 46.28
N GLU A 2 29.76 48.75 46.28
CA GLU A 2 29.54 49.70 45.16
C GLU A 2 29.19 48.95 43.87
N ILE A 3 28.09 49.16 43.14
CA ILE A 3 27.06 50.23 43.00
C ILE A 3 25.89 49.60 42.19
N GLY A 4 24.61 49.85 42.49
CA GLY A 4 23.67 50.74 41.74
C GLY A 4 23.38 50.27 40.30
N THR A 5 22.16 50.07 39.79
CA THR A 5 20.91 50.86 39.89
C THR A 5 19.71 50.11 39.27
N GLN A 6 18.51 50.38 39.79
CA GLN A 6 17.18 49.98 39.33
C GLN A 6 16.63 50.92 38.22
N SER A 7 15.55 50.48 37.54
CA SER A 7 14.51 51.24 36.78
C SER A 7 14.64 51.08 35.25
N VAL A 8 13.61 50.79 34.45
CA VAL A 8 12.27 51.42 34.38
C VAL A 8 11.21 50.45 33.79
N CYS A 9 9.98 50.68 34.24
CA CYS A 9 8.66 50.08 34.02
C CYS A 9 8.16 49.82 32.57
N ASP A 10 7.31 48.80 32.50
CA ASP A 10 5.97 48.76 31.86
C ASP A 10 5.51 49.98 31.05
N HIS A 11 5.47 49.85 29.73
CA HIS A 11 4.29 50.18 28.92
C HIS A 11 4.55 49.75 27.47
N LEU A 12 3.77 48.77 26.96
CA LEU A 12 2.94 48.95 25.77
C LEU A 12 2.17 47.66 25.46
N ARG A 13 0.86 47.86 25.38
CA ARG A 13 -0.19 46.91 25.02
C ARG A 13 -0.02 46.40 23.59
N ARG A 14 -0.49 45.16 23.38
CA ARG A 14 -1.18 44.65 22.18
C ARG A 14 -0.44 44.80 20.85
N GLN A 15 -0.02 43.67 20.27
CA GLN A 15 -0.58 43.17 19.00
C GLN A 15 0.08 41.82 18.63
N ASP A 16 -0.80 40.85 18.36
CA ASP A 16 -0.73 39.82 17.33
C ASP A 16 0.58 39.07 17.05
N ALA A 17 0.54 37.75 17.26
CA ALA A 17 0.52 36.76 16.17
C ALA A 17 1.24 35.45 16.58
N ASP A 18 0.45 34.38 16.57
CA ASP A 18 0.82 33.05 16.07
C ASP A 18 2.07 32.36 16.62
N LEU A 19 1.86 31.48 17.61
CA LEU A 19 2.67 30.28 17.75
C LEU A 19 1.78 29.06 18.01
N LEU A 20 1.89 28.11 17.07
CA LEU A 20 1.26 26.81 17.00
C LEU A 20 1.40 26.03 18.32
N THR A 21 0.29 25.44 18.77
CA THR A 21 0.33 24.26 19.65
C THR A 21 -0.19 23.06 18.88
N ASP A 22 0.72 22.24 18.38
CA ASP A 22 0.45 20.88 17.91
C ASP A 22 -0.05 20.00 19.07
N LYS A 23 -1.20 19.35 18.87
CA LYS A 23 -1.64 18.20 19.67
C LYS A 23 -1.88 17.00 18.74
N PRO A 24 -1.52 15.77 19.18
CA PRO A 24 -1.40 14.62 18.30
C PRO A 24 -2.75 14.03 17.89
N ILE A 25 -2.88 13.72 16.60
CA ILE A 25 -4.01 13.00 16.02
C ILE A 25 -3.81 11.50 16.28
N TYR A 26 -4.66 10.91 17.13
CA TYR A 26 -4.88 9.46 17.16
C TYR A 26 -5.96 9.09 16.15
N THR A 27 -5.61 8.39 15.07
CA THR A 27 -6.59 7.73 14.18
C THR A 27 -6.68 6.24 14.51
N LYS A 28 -7.79 5.84 15.13
CA LYS A 28 -8.26 4.45 15.17
C LYS A 28 -9.18 4.24 13.96
N SER A 29 -8.80 3.38 13.03
CA SER A 29 -9.66 2.93 11.93
C SER A 29 -10.49 1.73 12.38
N PHE A 30 -11.82 1.91 12.42
CA PHE A 30 -12.79 0.81 12.51
C PHE A 30 -13.47 0.65 11.15
N THR A 31 -13.30 -0.50 10.50
CA THR A 31 -13.98 -0.84 9.24
C THR A 31 -14.86 -2.08 9.43
N GLY A 32 -16.18 -1.85 9.37
CA GLY A 32 -17.22 -2.88 9.30
C GLY A 32 -18.58 -2.23 9.04
N PRO A 33 -19.50 -2.87 8.29
CA PRO A 33 -20.78 -2.27 7.86
C PRO A 33 -21.78 -2.00 9.01
N LEU A 34 -21.43 -2.30 10.26
CA LEU A 34 -22.17 -1.88 11.45
C LEU A 34 -21.73 -0.50 12.00
N GLY A 35 -20.71 0.13 11.41
CA GLY A 35 -20.13 1.40 11.88
C GLY A 35 -20.87 2.67 11.42
N VAL A 36 -21.57 2.65 10.27
CA VAL A 36 -22.23 3.85 9.73
C VAL A 36 -23.37 4.32 10.62
N VAL A 37 -24.11 3.38 11.23
CA VAL A 37 -25.22 3.70 12.15
C VAL A 37 -24.68 4.35 13.43
N GLN A 38 -23.61 3.81 14.02
CA GLN A 38 -23.01 4.37 15.24
C GLN A 38 -22.41 5.77 15.06
N ILE A 39 -21.87 6.07 13.87
CA ILE A 39 -21.31 7.40 13.54
C ILE A 39 -22.43 8.45 13.46
N SER A 40 -23.59 8.08 12.91
CA SER A 40 -24.74 8.99 12.77
C SER A 40 -25.37 9.36 14.12
N ASP A 41 -25.44 8.41 15.06
CA ASP A 41 -25.95 8.64 16.41
C ASP A 41 -24.96 9.45 17.26
N LEU A 42 -23.65 9.25 17.08
CA LEU A 42 -22.61 10.05 17.72
C LEU A 42 -22.64 11.50 17.24
N ALA A 43 -22.79 11.72 15.93
CA ALA A 43 -22.85 13.06 15.35
C ALA A 43 -24.05 13.86 15.87
N LYS A 44 -25.22 13.22 16.01
CA LYS A 44 -26.39 13.85 16.64
C LYS A 44 -26.19 14.16 18.12
N LYS A 45 -25.53 13.28 18.87
CA LYS A 45 -25.25 13.46 20.30
C LYS A 45 -24.35 14.67 20.57
N TYR A 46 -23.45 15.02 19.65
CA TYR A 46 -22.48 16.12 19.80
C TYR A 46 -22.70 17.29 18.84
N ASP A 47 -23.88 17.38 18.19
CA ASP A 47 -24.26 18.43 17.22
C ASP A 47 -23.21 18.65 16.10
N TYR A 48 -22.65 17.55 15.59
CA TYR A 48 -21.64 17.57 14.53
C TYR A 48 -22.32 17.63 13.16
N LYS A 49 -22.09 18.71 12.41
CA LYS A 49 -22.52 18.83 11.00
C LYS A 49 -21.44 18.28 10.08
N PHE A 50 -21.76 17.24 9.32
CA PHE A 50 -20.89 16.76 8.25
C PHE A 50 -20.79 17.81 7.14
N ILE A 51 -19.57 18.03 6.64
CA ILE A 51 -19.25 19.05 5.63
C ILE A 51 -20.01 18.79 4.30
N ASP A 52 -20.48 17.57 4.09
CA ASP A 52 -21.12 17.11 2.86
C ASP A 52 -22.61 17.51 2.72
N ASP A 53 -23.19 18.17 3.71
CA ASP A 53 -24.61 18.60 3.71
C ASP A 53 -24.86 19.92 2.92
N GLN A 54 -23.89 20.39 2.14
CA GLN A 54 -24.09 21.51 1.23
C GLN A 54 -24.45 21.01 -0.18
N SER A 55 -25.70 21.25 -0.59
CA SER A 55 -26.29 20.84 -1.89
C SER A 55 -25.56 21.36 -3.15
N THR A 56 -24.51 22.16 -3.00
CA THR A 56 -23.63 22.64 -4.08
C THR A 56 -22.55 21.65 -4.52
N PHE A 57 -22.28 20.58 -3.75
CA PHE A 57 -21.25 19.59 -4.09
C PHE A 57 -21.71 18.45 -5.02
N SER A 58 -23.02 18.25 -5.21
CA SER A 58 -23.51 17.17 -6.08
C SER A 58 -23.34 17.49 -7.56
N THR A 59 -23.45 18.75 -7.96
CA THR A 59 -23.31 19.19 -9.35
C THR A 59 -21.82 19.15 -9.71
N SER A 60 -20.96 19.76 -8.87
CA SER A 60 -19.50 19.80 -9.11
C SER A 60 -18.90 18.43 -9.38
N LYS A 61 -19.30 17.38 -8.63
CA LYS A 61 -18.78 16.02 -8.83
C LYS A 61 -19.10 15.44 -10.22
N VAL A 62 -20.28 15.74 -10.78
CA VAL A 62 -20.68 15.24 -12.10
C VAL A 62 -20.02 16.05 -13.21
N GLU A 63 -19.91 17.37 -13.06
CA GLU A 63 -19.17 18.22 -13.99
C GLU A 63 -17.67 17.94 -13.97
N ASP A 64 -17.09 17.63 -12.80
CA ASP A 64 -15.68 17.29 -12.63
C ASP A 64 -15.38 15.91 -13.24
N ILE A 65 -16.27 14.92 -13.10
CA ILE A 65 -16.16 13.62 -13.78
C ILE A 65 -16.29 13.77 -15.29
N LYS A 66 -17.22 14.62 -15.77
CA LYS A 66 -17.34 14.91 -17.22
C LYS A 66 -16.11 15.63 -17.73
N ARG A 67 -15.60 16.63 -17.01
CA ARG A 67 -14.41 17.39 -17.37
C ARG A 67 -13.18 16.48 -17.40
N TYR A 68 -13.05 15.56 -16.44
CA TYR A 68 -12.02 14.51 -16.42
C TYR A 68 -12.15 13.55 -17.62
N LYS A 69 -13.35 13.04 -17.92
CA LYS A 69 -13.57 12.18 -19.09
C LYS A 69 -13.32 12.90 -20.41
N GLN A 70 -13.67 14.19 -20.49
CA GLN A 70 -13.49 15.01 -21.68
C GLN A 70 -12.02 15.42 -21.87
N SER A 71 -11.29 15.69 -20.79
CA SER A 71 -9.83 15.86 -20.84
C SER A 71 -9.10 14.57 -21.22
N ILE A 72 -9.64 13.39 -20.91
CA ILE A 72 -9.05 12.09 -21.27
C ILE A 72 -9.43 11.64 -22.69
N SER A 73 -10.59 12.07 -23.20
CA SER A 73 -11.02 11.74 -24.57
C SER A 73 -10.11 12.30 -25.67
N GLY A 74 -9.37 13.37 -25.40
CA GLY A 74 -8.31 13.89 -26.29
C GLY A 74 -6.94 13.23 -26.10
N VAL A 75 -6.74 12.50 -24.99
CA VAL A 75 -5.49 11.81 -24.61
C VAL A 75 -5.53 10.32 -24.98
N ALA A 76 -6.71 9.77 -25.30
CA ALA A 76 -6.92 8.38 -25.73
C ALA A 76 -6.13 7.97 -27.00
N ALA A 77 -5.44 8.91 -27.66
CA ALA A 77 -4.58 8.64 -28.82
C ALA A 77 -3.08 8.46 -28.47
N ILE A 78 -2.66 8.57 -27.21
CA ILE A 78 -1.26 8.31 -26.80
C ILE A 78 -1.24 7.16 -25.79
N ALA A 79 -1.29 5.94 -26.33
CA ALA A 79 -1.03 4.72 -25.58
C ALA A 79 0.48 4.53 -25.42
N ASP A 80 1.07 5.05 -24.34
CA ASP A 80 2.29 4.55 -23.67
C ASP A 80 2.83 5.62 -22.70
N GLU A 81 2.25 5.80 -21.49
CA GLU A 81 2.97 6.45 -20.39
C GLU A 81 2.66 5.83 -19.02
N ASP A 82 3.76 5.61 -18.30
CA ASP A 82 3.95 5.02 -16.97
C ASP A 82 3.10 5.79 -15.93
N HIS A 83 1.86 5.36 -15.69
CA HIS A 83 1.17 5.74 -14.44
C HIS A 83 2.04 5.28 -13.26
N ASP A 84 2.14 6.09 -12.20
CA ASP A 84 2.93 5.78 -11.00
C ASP A 84 2.65 4.34 -10.54
N ILE A 85 3.60 3.42 -10.81
CA ILE A 85 3.37 2.00 -10.58
C ILE A 85 3.37 1.72 -9.08
N ASN A 86 2.17 1.67 -8.53
CA ASN A 86 1.94 1.46 -7.11
C ASN A 86 1.64 -0.01 -6.77
N VAL A 87 1.50 -0.88 -7.77
CA VAL A 87 1.17 -2.29 -7.60
C VAL A 87 2.22 -3.18 -8.27
N TRP A 88 2.67 -4.21 -7.54
CA TRP A 88 3.76 -5.07 -7.94
C TRP A 88 3.39 -6.55 -7.78
N VAL A 89 3.88 -7.41 -8.67
CA VAL A 89 3.92 -8.86 -8.43
C VAL A 89 5.30 -9.22 -7.92
N PHE A 90 5.36 -9.84 -6.75
CA PHE A 90 6.59 -10.41 -6.21
C PHE A 90 6.56 -11.92 -6.36
N GLN A 91 7.44 -12.44 -7.21
CA GLN A 91 7.54 -13.87 -7.49
C GLN A 91 8.40 -14.57 -6.42
N GLY A 92 7.89 -15.67 -5.89
CA GLY A 92 8.62 -16.64 -5.08
C GLY A 92 8.71 -17.99 -5.79
N ASN A 93 9.85 -18.65 -5.63
CA ASN A 93 10.08 -20.00 -6.15
C ASN A 93 9.84 -21.03 -5.03
N PRO A 94 8.80 -21.89 -5.13
CA PRO A 94 8.49 -22.88 -4.10
C PRO A 94 9.58 -23.94 -3.93
N ASN A 95 10.50 -24.09 -4.90
CA ASN A 95 11.65 -24.99 -4.76
C ASN A 95 12.80 -24.39 -3.93
N ARG A 96 12.78 -23.09 -3.65
CA ARG A 96 13.81 -22.39 -2.85
C ARG A 96 13.28 -21.92 -1.50
N TYR A 97 12.02 -21.51 -1.45
CA TYR A 97 11.37 -20.99 -0.26
C TYR A 97 9.97 -21.57 -0.12
N ASP A 98 9.63 -22.11 1.04
CA ASP A 98 8.33 -22.68 1.34
C ASP A 98 7.29 -21.60 1.66
N ILE A 99 6.79 -20.97 0.59
CA ILE A 99 5.88 -19.82 0.64
C ILE A 99 4.58 -20.16 1.38
N LEU A 100 4.06 -21.38 1.21
CA LEU A 100 2.76 -21.76 1.74
C LEU A 100 2.80 -21.90 3.27
N ASN A 101 3.83 -22.56 3.77
CA ASN A 101 4.02 -22.70 5.21
C ASN A 101 4.46 -21.38 5.85
N ALA A 102 5.33 -20.59 5.18
CA ALA A 102 5.70 -19.26 5.66
C ALA A 102 4.50 -18.32 5.80
N LEU A 103 3.57 -18.32 4.82
CA LEU A 103 2.34 -17.54 4.91
C LEU A 103 1.40 -18.02 6.01
N SER A 104 1.48 -19.28 6.42
CA SER A 104 0.58 -19.88 7.40
C SER A 104 1.15 -19.91 8.82
N ASP A 105 2.39 -19.45 9.01
CA ASP A 105 3.09 -19.46 10.28
C ASP A 105 2.59 -18.35 11.22
N GLU A 106 2.20 -18.76 12.44
CA GLU A 106 1.80 -17.84 13.50
C GLU A 106 2.95 -16.99 14.03
N GLU A 107 4.19 -17.51 14.01
CA GLU A 107 5.38 -16.79 14.47
C GLU A 107 5.76 -15.63 13.54
N ILE A 108 5.62 -15.84 12.21
CA ILE A 108 5.77 -14.78 11.20
C ILE A 108 4.58 -13.81 11.28
N GLY A 109 3.38 -14.34 11.51
CA GLY A 109 2.15 -13.56 11.56
C GLY A 109 1.93 -12.83 10.24
N ASN A 110 1.59 -11.54 10.29
CA ASN A 110 1.32 -10.72 9.10
C ASN A 110 2.54 -9.95 8.58
N SER A 111 3.73 -10.12 9.17
CA SER A 111 4.91 -9.36 8.79
C SER A 111 5.96 -10.29 8.20
N ILE A 112 6.13 -10.24 6.88
CA ILE A 112 7.09 -11.09 6.16
C ILE A 112 8.07 -10.22 5.37
N HIS A 113 9.33 -10.64 5.25
CA HIS A 113 10.32 -9.97 4.43
C HIS A 113 10.37 -10.61 3.05
N TRP A 114 10.62 -9.79 2.03
CA TRP A 114 10.73 -10.27 0.66
C TRP A 114 11.87 -9.61 -0.08
N LEU A 115 12.59 -10.41 -0.86
CA LEU A 115 13.72 -9.94 -1.66
C LEU A 115 13.27 -9.00 -2.78
N VAL A 116 14.06 -7.94 -2.97
CA VAL A 116 13.95 -7.01 -4.09
C VAL A 116 15.23 -7.09 -4.90
N CYS A 117 15.22 -7.88 -5.98
CA CYS A 117 16.40 -8.04 -6.83
C CYS A 117 16.45 -6.97 -7.93
N GLN A 118 15.29 -6.47 -8.36
CA GLN A 118 15.14 -5.51 -9.45
C GLN A 118 14.13 -4.41 -9.11
N ASN A 119 14.10 -3.34 -9.92
CA ASN A 119 13.17 -2.22 -9.75
C ASN A 119 13.24 -1.50 -8.38
N LYS A 120 14.37 -1.60 -7.67
CA LYS A 120 14.56 -1.00 -6.33
C LYS A 120 14.20 0.49 -6.27
N ASN A 121 14.53 1.23 -7.32
CA ASN A 121 14.29 2.68 -7.40
C ASN A 121 12.82 3.05 -7.70
N ARG A 122 11.96 2.06 -7.97
CA ARG A 122 10.53 2.25 -8.30
C ARG A 122 9.62 1.63 -7.25
N ILE A 123 10.16 0.81 -6.35
CA ILE A 123 9.41 0.12 -5.32
C ILE A 123 9.52 0.96 -4.05
N HIS A 124 8.38 1.44 -3.55
CA HIS A 124 8.34 2.34 -2.41
C HIS A 124 7.40 1.83 -1.32
N LYS A 125 7.58 2.38 -0.12
CA LYS A 125 6.65 2.18 0.99
C LYS A 125 5.25 2.63 0.58
N GLY A 126 4.24 1.84 0.97
CA GLY A 126 2.84 2.08 0.65
C GLY A 126 2.37 1.39 -0.63
N HIS A 127 3.28 0.93 -1.49
CA HIS A 127 2.93 0.12 -2.66
C HIS A 127 2.28 -1.20 -2.25
N MET A 128 1.43 -1.72 -3.14
CA MET A 128 0.76 -3.00 -2.98
C MET A 128 1.54 -4.11 -3.68
N VAL A 129 1.52 -5.30 -3.08
CA VAL A 129 2.22 -6.48 -3.59
C VAL A 129 1.25 -7.64 -3.73
N LEU A 130 1.18 -8.19 -4.93
CA LEU A 130 0.62 -9.50 -5.24
C LEU A 130 1.73 -10.54 -5.05
N LEU A 131 1.65 -11.34 -4.00
CA LEU A 131 2.64 -12.39 -3.76
C LEU A 131 2.33 -13.59 -4.66
N TRP A 132 3.22 -13.86 -5.60
CA TRP A 132 3.05 -14.87 -6.63
C TRP A 132 3.96 -16.06 -6.38
N MET A 133 3.41 -17.27 -6.37
CA MET A 133 4.20 -18.50 -6.38
C MET A 133 4.38 -18.98 -7.82
N SER A 134 5.60 -19.34 -8.21
CA SER A 134 5.89 -19.91 -9.53
C SER A 134 5.65 -21.43 -9.59
N GLY A 135 5.90 -22.06 -10.73
CA GLY A 135 5.78 -23.51 -10.91
C GLY A 135 4.41 -23.98 -11.41
N LYS A 136 4.06 -25.23 -11.09
CA LYS A 136 2.85 -25.89 -11.63
C LYS A 136 1.55 -25.25 -11.12
N GLU A 137 1.52 -24.92 -9.83
CA GLU A 137 0.40 -24.23 -9.17
C GLU A 137 0.62 -22.71 -9.15
N ALA A 138 1.14 -22.16 -10.25
CA ALA A 138 1.47 -20.75 -10.31
C ALA A 138 0.25 -19.86 -10.14
N GLY A 139 0.37 -18.80 -9.35
CA GLY A 139 -0.74 -17.89 -9.05
C GLY A 139 -0.44 -16.94 -7.91
N ILE A 140 -1.44 -16.16 -7.52
CA ILE A 140 -1.38 -15.19 -6.43
C ILE A 140 -1.86 -15.86 -5.14
N TYR A 141 -1.02 -15.81 -4.10
CA TYR A 141 -1.24 -16.45 -2.81
C TYR A 141 -1.43 -15.46 -1.66
N ALA A 142 -1.05 -14.20 -1.84
CA ALA A 142 -1.34 -13.15 -0.88
C ALA A 142 -1.42 -11.76 -1.53
N LEU A 143 -2.17 -10.87 -0.87
CA LEU A 143 -2.11 -9.42 -1.08
C LEU A 143 -1.40 -8.80 0.12
N CYS A 144 -0.39 -7.98 -0.14
CA CYS A 144 0.43 -7.33 0.87
C CYS A 144 0.59 -5.83 0.60
N ARG A 145 1.04 -5.09 1.61
CA ARG A 145 1.51 -3.71 1.50
C ARG A 145 2.97 -3.60 1.91
N ILE A 146 3.74 -2.79 1.20
CA ILE A 146 5.14 -2.53 1.53
C ILE A 146 5.21 -1.53 2.69
N GLU A 147 5.91 -1.90 3.76
CA GLU A 147 5.98 -1.11 5.01
C GLU A 147 7.28 -0.29 5.14
N CYS A 148 8.26 -0.50 4.26
CA CYS A 148 9.52 0.23 4.24
C CYS A 148 10.11 0.30 2.82
N GLU A 149 10.99 1.27 2.58
CA GLU A 149 11.79 1.33 1.36
C GLU A 149 12.70 0.08 1.25
N PRO A 150 13.05 -0.34 0.02
CA PRO A 150 14.07 -1.36 -0.20
C PRO A 150 15.37 -0.98 0.49
N SER A 151 15.87 -1.86 1.36
CA SER A 151 17.11 -1.63 2.10
C SER A 151 17.81 -2.95 2.40
N LEU A 152 19.08 -2.88 2.79
CA LEU A 152 19.84 -4.05 3.24
C LEU A 152 19.32 -4.49 4.61
N ILE A 153 18.62 -5.62 4.64
CA ILE A 153 18.00 -6.17 5.85
C ILE A 153 18.56 -7.59 6.04
N SER A 154 18.94 -7.93 7.28
CA SER A 154 19.34 -9.29 7.64
C SER A 154 18.15 -10.24 7.60
N GLU A 155 18.37 -11.50 7.23
CA GLU A 155 17.29 -12.49 7.23
C GLU A 155 16.61 -12.62 8.60
N ASN A 156 15.28 -12.67 8.60
CA ASN A 156 14.52 -12.73 9.84
C ASN A 156 14.51 -14.16 10.38
N ARG A 157 14.78 -14.33 11.68
CA ARG A 157 14.95 -15.67 12.30
C ARG A 157 13.74 -16.60 12.11
N PRO A 158 12.48 -16.15 12.33
CA PRO A 158 11.30 -16.99 12.11
C PRO A 158 11.12 -17.39 10.65
N GLU A 159 11.56 -16.55 9.71
CA GLU A 159 11.42 -16.78 8.27
C GLU A 159 12.52 -17.73 7.74
N LYS A 160 13.68 -17.75 8.39
CA LYS A 160 14.86 -18.53 7.97
C LYS A 160 14.57 -20.02 7.82
N LYS A 161 13.67 -20.57 8.63
CA LYS A 161 13.30 -22.01 8.62
C LYS A 161 12.54 -22.45 7.37
N TYR A 162 12.07 -21.51 6.54
CA TYR A 162 11.35 -21.80 5.29
C TYR A 162 12.22 -21.78 4.04
N TRP A 163 13.49 -21.41 4.16
CA TRP A 163 14.45 -21.61 3.08
C TRP A 163 14.76 -23.11 2.95
N LEU A 164 14.58 -23.65 1.74
CA LEU A 164 14.86 -25.06 1.43
C LEU A 164 16.33 -25.28 1.04
N GLU A 165 17.02 -24.21 0.71
CA GLU A 165 18.44 -24.15 0.39
C GLU A 165 19.14 -23.24 1.41
N ASP A 166 20.45 -23.40 1.56
CA ASP A 166 21.23 -22.48 2.41
C ASP A 166 21.12 -21.05 1.87
N VAL A 167 20.84 -20.11 2.77
CA VAL A 167 20.81 -18.69 2.44
C VAL A 167 22.25 -18.23 2.18
N GLU A 168 22.60 -18.05 0.90
CA GLU A 168 23.95 -17.64 0.47
C GLU A 168 24.39 -16.31 1.12
N ASN A 169 23.46 -15.37 1.27
CA ASN A 169 23.73 -14.03 1.80
C ASN A 169 22.80 -13.68 2.96
N GLU A 170 23.35 -13.48 4.15
CA GLU A 170 22.55 -13.15 5.34
C GLU A 170 21.93 -11.75 5.25
N ILE A 171 22.56 -10.82 4.52
CA ILE A 171 22.09 -9.44 4.33
C ILE A 171 21.87 -9.18 2.84
N GLU A 172 20.64 -8.85 2.48
CA GLU A 172 20.24 -8.57 1.09
C GLU A 172 19.23 -7.42 1.04
N ASN A 173 18.98 -6.93 -0.18
CA ASN A 173 17.94 -5.92 -0.39
C ASN A 173 16.56 -6.56 -0.23
N ARG A 174 15.86 -6.18 0.84
CA ARG A 174 14.52 -6.66 1.16
C ARG A 174 13.60 -5.47 1.44
N VAL A 175 12.31 -5.76 1.37
CA VAL A 175 11.27 -4.93 1.98
C VAL A 175 10.54 -5.76 3.03
N ARG A 176 9.98 -5.09 4.03
CA ARG A 176 9.00 -5.69 4.93
C ARG A 176 7.60 -5.52 4.34
N LEU A 177 6.88 -6.61 4.25
CA LEU A 177 5.51 -6.68 3.77
C LEU A 177 4.55 -6.93 4.93
N SER A 178 3.47 -6.16 4.97
CA SER A 178 2.29 -6.49 5.78
C SER A 178 1.31 -7.28 4.93
N VAL A 179 1.01 -8.52 5.31
CA VAL A 179 0.00 -9.35 4.66
C VAL A 179 -1.39 -8.81 4.99
N ILE A 180 -2.11 -8.35 3.95
CA ILE A 180 -3.49 -7.84 4.06
C ILE A 180 -4.48 -9.00 3.92
N ARG A 181 -4.25 -9.89 2.96
CA ARG A 181 -5.12 -11.02 2.69
C ARG A 181 -4.34 -12.22 2.21
N ARG A 182 -4.71 -13.41 2.71
CA ARG A 182 -4.14 -14.69 2.30
C ARG A 182 -5.11 -15.43 1.40
N PHE A 183 -4.57 -16.05 0.37
CA PHE A 183 -5.28 -16.88 -0.59
C PHE A 183 -4.72 -18.31 -0.61
N VAL A 184 -4.02 -18.75 0.44
CA VAL A 184 -3.35 -20.07 0.51
C VAL A 184 -4.29 -21.24 0.17
N ASN A 185 -5.53 -21.20 0.67
CA ASN A 185 -6.54 -22.24 0.42
C ASN A 185 -7.31 -22.07 -0.89
N LYS A 186 -7.28 -20.86 -1.48
CA LYS A 186 -8.01 -20.53 -2.71
C LYS A 186 -7.21 -19.49 -3.52
N PRO A 187 -6.07 -19.88 -4.08
CA PRO A 187 -5.20 -18.97 -4.81
C PRO A 187 -5.86 -18.50 -6.10
N ILE A 188 -5.52 -17.29 -6.55
CA ILE A 188 -5.91 -16.81 -7.88
C ILE A 188 -4.88 -17.37 -8.86
N LEU A 189 -5.22 -18.51 -9.47
CA LEU A 189 -4.28 -19.27 -10.28
C LEU A 189 -4.04 -18.63 -11.64
N LYS A 190 -2.81 -18.78 -12.16
CA LYS A 190 -2.40 -18.37 -13.50
C LYS A 190 -3.38 -18.85 -14.57
N LYS A 191 -3.87 -20.09 -14.46
CA LYS A 191 -4.83 -20.68 -15.40
C LYS A 191 -6.17 -19.94 -15.45
N ASP A 192 -6.55 -19.28 -14.36
CA ASP A 192 -7.78 -18.50 -14.27
C ASP A 192 -7.55 -17.08 -14.77
N LEU A 193 -6.40 -16.48 -14.46
CA LEU A 193 -5.99 -15.19 -15.03
C LEU A 193 -5.88 -15.22 -16.55
N LEU A 194 -5.37 -16.32 -17.13
CA LEU A 194 -5.25 -16.50 -18.59
C LEU A 194 -6.59 -16.58 -19.32
N LYS A 195 -7.71 -16.81 -18.61
CA LYS A 195 -9.06 -16.78 -19.19
C LYS A 195 -9.56 -15.35 -19.41
N ILE A 196 -8.90 -14.36 -18.83
CA ILE A 196 -9.23 -12.93 -18.95
C ILE A 196 -8.27 -12.31 -19.97
N PRO A 197 -8.73 -11.98 -21.20
CA PRO A 197 -7.85 -11.52 -22.29
C PRO A 197 -6.99 -10.31 -21.92
N GLU A 198 -7.53 -9.40 -21.11
CA GLU A 198 -6.87 -8.17 -20.66
C GLU A 198 -5.65 -8.46 -19.77
N LEU A 199 -5.68 -9.57 -19.02
CA LEU A 199 -4.62 -9.99 -18.12
C LEU A 199 -3.57 -10.88 -18.80
N SER A 200 -3.77 -11.26 -20.07
CA SER A 200 -2.82 -12.06 -20.83
C SER A 200 -1.46 -11.37 -21.01
N LYS A 201 -1.42 -10.04 -20.87
CA LYS A 201 -0.22 -9.21 -21.01
C LYS A 201 0.50 -8.91 -19.70
N LEU A 202 0.02 -9.43 -18.57
CA LEU A 202 0.66 -9.26 -17.26
C LEU A 202 2.16 -9.52 -17.35
N SER A 203 2.94 -8.61 -16.79
CA SER A 203 4.40 -8.59 -16.98
C SER A 203 5.06 -9.92 -16.55
N ILE A 204 4.58 -10.54 -15.47
CA ILE A 204 5.06 -11.86 -15.00
C ILE A 204 4.78 -13.01 -15.98
N LEU A 205 3.74 -12.92 -16.81
CA LEU A 205 3.40 -13.94 -17.79
C LEU A 205 4.28 -13.85 -19.04
N ARG A 206 4.81 -12.66 -19.35
CA ARG A 206 5.68 -12.40 -20.49
C ARG A 206 7.17 -12.59 -20.18
N GLN A 207 7.60 -12.19 -18.99
CA GLN A 207 9.02 -12.12 -18.60
C GLN A 207 9.29 -12.82 -17.26
N PHE A 208 9.04 -14.11 -17.16
CA PHE A 208 9.08 -14.86 -15.89
C PHE A 208 10.46 -15.00 -15.21
N GLN A 209 11.56 -14.52 -15.82
CA GLN A 209 12.93 -14.61 -15.28
C GLN A 209 13.23 -13.57 -14.18
N GLY A 210 12.35 -12.58 -13.98
CA GLY A 210 12.48 -11.58 -12.92
C GLY A 210 11.84 -11.97 -11.59
N THR A 211 12.03 -11.16 -10.55
CA THR A 211 11.46 -11.38 -9.21
C THR A 211 10.41 -10.34 -8.81
N ASN A 212 10.47 -9.12 -9.35
CA ASN A 212 9.55 -8.02 -9.03
C ASN A 212 9.00 -7.41 -10.33
N PHE A 213 7.70 -7.53 -10.59
CA PHE A 213 7.07 -7.09 -11.84
C PHE A 213 6.06 -5.97 -11.62
N PRO A 214 6.04 -4.94 -12.48
CA PRO A 214 5.00 -3.93 -12.42
C PRO A 214 3.63 -4.47 -12.83
N VAL A 215 2.58 -3.95 -12.19
CA VAL A 215 1.17 -4.16 -12.55
C VAL A 215 0.57 -2.82 -12.91
N ARG A 216 -0.06 -2.73 -14.08
CA ARG A 216 -0.76 -1.51 -14.53
C ARG A 216 -2.07 -1.34 -13.76
N ASP A 217 -2.55 -0.11 -13.60
CA ASP A 217 -3.81 0.17 -12.90
C ASP A 217 -5.00 -0.62 -13.48
N SER A 218 -5.09 -0.69 -14.81
CA SER A 218 -6.13 -1.47 -15.49
C SER A 218 -6.04 -2.98 -15.20
N GLU A 219 -4.84 -3.52 -15.00
CA GLU A 219 -4.65 -4.93 -14.63
C GLU A 219 -5.02 -5.15 -13.16
N TRP A 220 -4.63 -4.21 -12.29
CA TRP A 220 -4.97 -4.23 -10.87
C TRP A 220 -6.47 -4.21 -10.63
N GLU A 221 -7.21 -3.33 -11.31
CA GLU A 221 -8.68 -3.23 -11.20
C GLU A 221 -9.38 -4.58 -11.48
N LEU A 222 -8.89 -5.34 -12.46
CA LEU A 222 -9.44 -6.65 -12.80
C LEU A 222 -9.05 -7.71 -11.78
N ILE A 223 -7.78 -7.74 -11.34
CA ILE A 223 -7.31 -8.71 -10.35
C ILE A 223 -8.03 -8.48 -9.01
N ALA A 224 -8.25 -7.22 -8.62
CA ALA A 224 -8.94 -6.85 -7.38
C ALA A 224 -10.38 -7.40 -7.32
N GLN A 225 -11.06 -7.55 -8.46
CA GLN A 225 -12.41 -8.15 -8.52
C GLN A 225 -12.42 -9.66 -8.25
N LEU A 226 -11.27 -10.33 -8.37
CA LEU A 226 -11.14 -11.77 -8.12
C LEU A 226 -10.84 -12.09 -6.66
N MET A 227 -10.57 -11.07 -5.84
CA MET A 227 -10.13 -11.24 -4.46
C MET A 227 -11.27 -11.47 -3.49
#